data_AF-A0A853XG08-F1
#
_entry.id   AF-A0A853XG08-F1
#
_cell.length_a   1.000
_cell.length_b   1.000
_cell.length_c   1.000
_cell.angle_alpha   90.00
_cell.angle_beta   90.00
_cell.angle_gamma   90.00
#
_symmetry.space_group_name_H-M   'P 1'
#
loop_
_entity.id
_entity.type
_entity.pdbx_description
1 polymer ?
#
loop_
_entity_poly.entity_id
_entity_poly.type
_entity_poly.pdbx_seq_one_letter_code
_entity_poly.pdbx_strand_id
1 'polypeptide(L)'
;MYKKIAVSMSMATLLFGATVFPTFAATPKEVTLHHHKPISEEEMQSFEKLGYNKREIWKAAHIARMSKKEIKDVLAYYKQNKSWEKTAEHFGVDPSKLKKHHMNKETKKALLQELANLQKSTPDGLKQKMKEYNIGLRQLTVLTIISQKSNTPLDDVLKMKKDGMDMKQIAEKLNVKKEDIRAEMIKLVKSIKEKKTN
;
A
#
# COMPACT_ATOMS: atom_id res chain seq x y z
N MET A 1 -25.36 92.37 28.49
CA MET A 1 -25.35 92.68 27.04
C MET A 1 -24.05 92.10 26.49
N TYR A 2 -23.95 91.15 25.56
CA TYR A 2 -24.88 90.46 24.66
C TYR A 2 -24.46 88.97 24.58
N LYS A 3 -25.47 88.09 24.55
CA LYS A 3 -25.39 86.69 24.10
C LYS A 3 -25.07 86.66 22.60
N LYS A 4 -24.28 85.68 22.14
CA LYS A 4 -24.66 84.80 21.00
C LYS A 4 -24.03 83.42 21.18
N ILE A 5 -24.91 82.43 21.35
CA ILE A 5 -24.63 80.99 21.35
C ILE A 5 -24.67 80.55 19.89
N ALA A 6 -23.58 79.96 19.38
CA ALA A 6 -23.59 79.26 18.11
C ALA A 6 -23.77 77.76 18.36
N VAL A 7 -24.74 77.21 17.64
CA VAL A 7 -25.38 75.91 17.80
C VAL A 7 -24.50 74.78 17.27
N SER A 8 -24.64 73.64 17.94
CA SER A 8 -24.11 72.32 17.64
C SER A 8 -24.42 71.82 16.23
N MET A 9 -23.48 71.07 15.63
CA MET A 9 -23.83 69.86 14.88
C MET A 9 -22.65 68.88 14.94
N SER A 10 -22.77 67.93 15.88
CA SER A 10 -21.96 66.71 15.87
C SER A 10 -22.51 65.79 14.78
N MET A 11 -21.64 65.36 13.86
CA MET A 11 -21.93 64.23 12.98
C MET A 11 -20.75 63.27 13.07
N ALA A 12 -20.80 62.40 14.08
CA ALA A 12 -19.91 61.25 14.17
C ALA A 12 -20.50 60.13 13.30
N THR A 13 -19.97 59.97 12.10
CA THR A 13 -20.24 58.82 11.24
C THR A 13 -19.56 57.59 11.83
N LEU A 14 -20.37 56.71 12.40
CA LEU A 14 -20.01 55.38 12.88
C LEU A 14 -19.73 54.48 11.66
N LEU A 15 -18.46 54.31 11.30
CA LEU A 15 -18.04 53.29 10.34
C LEU A 15 -18.07 51.93 11.03
N PHE A 16 -19.13 51.16 10.79
CA PHE A 16 -19.15 49.72 11.05
C PHE A 16 -18.13 49.03 10.14
N GLY A 17 -16.97 48.69 10.72
CA GLY A 17 -16.01 47.78 10.09
C GLY A 17 -16.59 46.37 10.08
N ALA A 18 -17.17 45.96 8.94
CA ALA A 18 -17.44 44.56 8.68
C ALA A 18 -16.09 43.85 8.43
N THR A 19 -15.58 43.15 9.45
CA THR A 19 -14.49 42.19 9.26
C THR A 19 -15.05 40.95 8.58
N VAL A 20 -15.04 40.94 7.25
CA VAL A 20 -15.21 39.73 6.47
C VAL A 20 -13.98 38.86 6.68
N PHE A 21 -14.10 37.83 7.53
CA PHE A 21 -13.14 36.73 7.53
C PHE A 21 -13.23 36.02 6.17
N PRO A 22 -12.11 35.82 5.45
CA PRO A 22 -12.15 34.98 4.27
C PRO A 22 -12.36 33.54 4.71
N THR A 23 -13.54 32.99 4.41
CA THR A 23 -13.77 31.55 4.40
C THR A 23 -12.83 30.95 3.36
N PHE A 24 -11.70 30.40 3.77
CA PHE A 24 -10.87 29.57 2.91
C PHE A 24 -11.64 28.29 2.62
N ALA A 25 -12.49 28.31 1.59
CA ALA A 25 -12.94 27.10 0.93
C ALA A 25 -11.70 26.47 0.27
N ALA A 26 -11.07 25.54 0.97
CA ALA A 26 -10.02 24.71 0.40
C ALA A 26 -10.65 23.89 -0.73
N THR A 27 -10.42 24.33 -1.97
CA THR A 27 -10.72 23.52 -3.15
C THR A 27 -9.89 22.24 -3.05
N PRO A 28 -10.50 21.05 -3.23
CA PRO A 28 -9.72 19.82 -3.32
C PRO A 28 -8.82 19.97 -4.56
N LYS A 29 -7.52 20.11 -4.34
CA LYS A 29 -6.56 19.94 -5.43
C LYS A 29 -6.71 18.50 -5.90
N GLU A 30 -7.20 18.34 -7.12
CA GLU A 30 -7.19 17.06 -7.82
C GLU A 30 -5.73 16.72 -8.12
N VAL A 31 -5.06 16.14 -7.12
CA VAL A 31 -3.73 15.57 -7.26
C VAL A 31 -3.93 14.29 -8.05
N THR A 32 -3.37 14.24 -9.25
CA THR A 32 -3.28 13.05 -10.09
C THR A 32 -2.48 11.97 -9.35
N LEU A 33 -3.17 11.17 -8.54
CA LEU A 33 -2.59 10.05 -7.81
C LEU A 33 -2.11 9.00 -8.82
N HIS A 34 -0.80 8.77 -8.90
CA HIS A 34 -0.26 7.59 -9.58
C HIS A 34 -0.96 6.33 -9.04
N HIS A 35 -1.46 5.46 -9.91
CA HIS A 35 -2.37 4.31 -9.66
C HIS A 35 -1.97 3.30 -8.55
N HIS A 36 -0.88 3.52 -7.82
CA HIS A 36 -0.39 2.67 -6.73
C HIS A 36 -0.19 3.39 -5.39
N LYS A 37 -0.24 4.73 -5.33
CA LYS A 37 -0.06 5.50 -4.09
C LYS A 37 -1.42 6.02 -3.59
N PRO A 38 -1.91 5.63 -2.41
CA PRO A 38 -3.16 6.12 -1.83
C PRO A 38 -3.01 7.50 -1.18
N ILE A 39 -1.81 8.11 -1.20
CA ILE A 39 -1.48 9.38 -0.56
C ILE A 39 -0.27 10.03 -1.27
N SER A 40 -0.25 11.36 -1.42
CA SER A 40 0.90 12.09 -1.99
C SER A 40 2.08 12.16 -1.00
N GLU A 41 3.26 12.62 -1.45
CA GLU A 41 4.40 12.80 -0.52
C GLU A 41 4.21 14.02 0.38
N GLU A 42 3.61 15.08 -0.15
CA GLU A 42 3.30 16.31 0.60
C GLU A 42 2.29 16.02 1.71
N GLU A 43 1.26 15.22 1.40
CA GLU A 43 0.25 14.81 2.35
C GLU A 43 0.81 13.82 3.39
N MET A 44 1.74 12.94 3.01
CA MET A 44 2.49 12.12 3.97
C MET A 44 3.26 12.99 4.97
N GLN A 45 4.02 13.97 4.47
CA GLN A 45 4.81 14.87 5.32
C GLN A 45 3.95 15.72 6.25
N SER A 46 2.75 16.12 5.82
CA SER A 46 1.84 16.89 6.68
C SER A 46 1.37 16.06 7.88
N PHE A 47 1.04 14.78 7.69
CA PHE A 47 0.70 13.88 8.79
C PHE A 47 1.91 13.50 9.65
N GLU A 48 3.11 13.39 9.09
CA GLU A 48 4.33 13.18 9.89
C GLU A 48 4.59 14.34 10.86
N LYS A 49 4.38 15.59 10.42
CA LYS A 49 4.47 16.78 11.28
C LYS A 49 3.45 16.78 12.42
N LEU A 50 2.33 16.06 12.25
CA LEU A 50 1.30 15.86 13.29
C LEU A 50 1.63 14.70 14.24
N GLY A 51 2.81 14.09 14.12
CA GLY A 51 3.27 13.02 15.01
C GLY A 51 2.73 11.63 14.67
N TYR A 52 2.30 11.41 13.43
CA TYR A 52 2.01 10.09 12.89
C TYR A 52 3.25 9.49 12.23
N ASN A 53 3.48 8.20 12.36
CA ASN A 53 4.55 7.54 11.61
C ASN A 53 4.06 7.07 10.24
N LYS A 54 4.98 6.92 9.27
CA LYS A 54 4.64 6.45 7.91
C LYS A 54 3.75 5.21 7.90
N ARG A 55 4.01 4.21 8.74
CA ARG A 55 3.22 2.96 8.77
C ARG A 55 1.76 3.21 9.16
N GLU A 56 1.51 4.12 10.09
CA GLU A 56 0.15 4.53 10.48
C GLU A 56 -0.54 5.26 9.34
N ILE A 57 0.15 6.21 8.71
CA ILE A 57 -0.38 7.00 7.59
C ILE A 57 -0.74 6.09 6.41
N TRP A 58 0.13 5.15 6.05
CA TRP A 58 -0.13 4.18 4.98
C TRP A 58 -1.34 3.30 5.25
N LYS A 59 -1.52 2.83 6.49
CA LYS A 59 -2.70 2.03 6.88
C LYS A 59 -3.97 2.85 6.84
N ALA A 60 -3.92 4.07 7.37
CA ALA A 60 -5.05 4.98 7.35
C ALA A 60 -5.46 5.34 5.92
N ALA A 61 -4.50 5.67 5.05
CA ALA A 61 -4.73 5.90 3.63
C ALA A 61 -5.38 4.70 2.93
N HIS A 62 -4.98 3.48 3.30
CA HIS A 62 -5.59 2.28 2.75
C HIS A 62 -7.06 2.10 3.16
N ILE A 63 -7.37 2.28 4.45
CA ILE A 63 -8.75 2.24 4.97
C ILE A 63 -9.58 3.35 4.33
N ALA A 64 -9.10 4.60 4.37
CA ALA A 64 -9.73 5.79 3.80
C ALA A 64 -10.16 5.57 2.34
N ARG A 65 -9.25 5.03 1.52
CA ARG A 65 -9.54 4.69 0.11
C ARG A 65 -10.63 3.63 -0.03
N MET A 66 -10.67 2.62 0.84
CA MET A 66 -11.66 1.54 0.79
C MET A 66 -13.03 1.97 1.32
N SER A 67 -13.05 2.83 2.33
CA SER A 67 -14.25 3.37 2.96
C SER A 67 -14.77 4.64 2.30
N LYS A 68 -14.03 5.23 1.35
CA LYS A 68 -14.28 6.56 0.77
C LYS A 68 -14.40 7.64 1.86
N LYS A 69 -13.48 7.62 2.83
CA LYS A 69 -13.38 8.59 3.94
C LYS A 69 -12.04 9.31 3.90
N GLU A 70 -11.93 10.39 4.66
CA GLU A 70 -10.69 11.17 4.76
C GLU A 70 -9.65 10.45 5.63
N ILE A 71 -8.36 10.56 5.26
CA ILE A 71 -7.24 9.97 6.01
C ILE A 71 -7.19 10.51 7.45
N LYS A 72 -7.47 11.80 7.61
CA LYS A 72 -7.50 12.48 8.92
C LYS A 72 -8.50 11.86 9.89
N ASP A 73 -9.68 11.47 9.39
CA ASP A 73 -10.76 10.90 10.21
C ASP A 73 -10.36 9.50 10.69
N VAL A 74 -9.74 8.73 9.79
CA VAL A 74 -9.22 7.39 10.10
C VAL A 74 -8.10 7.45 11.15
N LEU A 75 -7.16 8.39 10.99
CA LEU A 75 -6.07 8.61 11.94
C LEU A 75 -6.58 9.06 13.31
N ALA A 76 -7.56 9.96 13.36
CA ALA A 76 -8.17 10.43 14.60
C ALA A 76 -8.84 9.29 15.36
N TYR A 77 -9.64 8.46 14.68
CA TYR A 77 -10.27 7.30 15.29
C TYR A 77 -9.23 6.27 15.80
N TYR A 78 -8.18 6.01 15.01
CA TYR A 78 -7.10 5.13 15.43
C TYR A 78 -6.34 5.66 16.65
N LYS A 79 -6.14 6.98 16.78
CA LYS A 79 -5.48 7.55 17.97
C LYS A 79 -6.25 7.28 19.26
N GLN A 80 -7.58 7.25 19.19
CA GLN A 80 -8.46 6.95 20.34
C GLN A 80 -8.50 5.45 20.65
N ASN A 81 -8.61 4.60 19.62
CA ASN A 81 -8.89 3.16 19.81
C ASN A 81 -7.65 2.26 19.80
N LYS A 82 -6.52 2.75 19.25
CA LYS A 82 -5.22 2.04 19.14
C LYS A 82 -5.27 0.64 18.51
N SER A 83 -6.32 0.32 17.74
CA SER A 83 -6.48 -0.95 17.03
C SER A 83 -6.87 -0.70 15.59
N TRP A 84 -6.10 -1.25 14.65
CA TRP A 84 -6.38 -1.13 13.23
C TRP A 84 -7.59 -1.96 12.81
N GLU A 85 -7.82 -3.09 13.47
CA GLU A 85 -8.98 -3.95 13.27
C GLU A 85 -10.27 -3.19 13.60
N LYS A 86 -10.33 -2.59 14.80
CA LYS A 86 -11.48 -1.77 15.22
C LYS A 86 -11.65 -0.53 14.33
N THR A 87 -10.56 0.13 13.95
CA THR A 87 -10.61 1.25 13.01
C THR A 87 -11.21 0.81 11.68
N ALA A 88 -10.80 -0.35 11.14
CA ALA A 88 -11.35 -0.86 9.89
C ALA A 88 -12.85 -1.12 9.99
N GLU A 89 -13.27 -1.84 11.04
CA GLU A 89 -14.67 -2.17 11.31
C GLU A 89 -15.52 -0.91 11.44
N HIS A 90 -15.04 0.09 12.18
CA HIS A 90 -15.73 1.38 12.34
C HIS A 90 -16.00 2.07 10.99
N PHE A 91 -15.07 1.97 10.03
CA PHE A 91 -15.22 2.53 8.70
C PHE A 91 -15.82 1.55 7.67
N GLY A 92 -16.38 0.42 8.11
CA GLY A 92 -17.01 -0.58 7.23
C GLY A 92 -16.02 -1.34 6.34
N VAL A 93 -14.73 -1.35 6.71
CA VAL A 93 -13.67 -2.08 6.01
C VAL A 93 -13.42 -3.40 6.72
N ASP A 94 -13.55 -4.51 5.98
CA ASP A 94 -13.20 -5.84 6.49
C ASP A 94 -11.72 -5.88 6.95
N PRO A 95 -11.43 -6.11 8.26
CA PRO A 95 -10.08 -6.17 8.81
C PRO A 95 -9.18 -7.19 8.12
N SER A 96 -9.75 -8.24 7.53
CA SER A 96 -8.99 -9.24 6.78
C SER A 96 -8.24 -8.63 5.59
N LYS A 97 -8.78 -7.55 5.01
CA LYS A 97 -8.19 -6.81 3.89
C LYS A 97 -7.02 -5.92 4.30
N LEU A 98 -6.85 -5.64 5.60
CA LEU A 98 -5.70 -4.88 6.12
C LEU A 98 -4.48 -5.77 6.41
N LYS A 99 -4.67 -7.07 6.53
CA LYS A 99 -3.58 -8.01 6.80
C LYS A 99 -2.69 -8.07 5.58
N LYS A 100 -1.39 -7.80 5.76
CA LYS A 100 -0.40 -8.12 4.71
C LYS A 100 -0.53 -9.61 4.41
N HIS A 101 -0.81 -9.97 3.16
CA HIS A 101 -0.80 -11.35 2.70
C HIS A 101 0.64 -11.90 2.67
N HIS A 102 1.27 -11.99 3.84
CA HIS A 102 2.45 -12.81 4.02
C HIS A 102 1.97 -14.24 4.20
N MET A 103 2.50 -15.15 3.37
CA MET A 103 2.34 -16.57 3.63
C MET A 103 2.87 -16.87 5.04
N ASN A 104 2.06 -17.55 5.87
CA ASN A 104 2.51 -17.98 7.19
C ASN A 104 3.66 -19.00 7.08
N LYS A 105 4.34 -19.29 8.20
CA LYS A 105 5.53 -20.17 8.24
C LYS A 105 5.26 -21.54 7.62
N GLU A 106 4.12 -22.13 7.93
CA GLU A 106 3.74 -23.44 7.42
C GLU A 106 3.45 -23.44 5.92
N THR A 107 2.74 -22.42 5.43
CA THR A 107 2.46 -22.27 3.99
C THR A 107 3.76 -22.05 3.21
N LYS A 108 4.74 -21.35 3.79
CA LYS A 108 6.09 -21.27 3.21
C LYS A 108 6.78 -22.64 3.16
N LYS A 109 6.65 -23.46 4.22
CA LYS A 109 7.21 -24.82 4.27
C LYS A 109 6.56 -25.72 3.21
N ALA A 110 5.24 -25.69 3.11
CA ALA A 110 4.49 -26.46 2.12
C ALA A 110 4.78 -26.00 0.68
N LEU A 111 4.90 -24.69 0.45
CA LEU A 111 5.33 -24.15 -0.84
C LEU A 111 6.73 -24.62 -1.23
N LEU A 112 7.68 -24.59 -0.29
CA LEU A 112 9.02 -25.09 -0.55
C LEU A 112 9.01 -26.59 -0.89
N GLN A 113 8.18 -27.39 -0.20
CA GLN A 113 8.03 -28.81 -0.50
C GLN A 113 7.41 -29.04 -1.89
N GLU A 114 6.37 -28.30 -2.25
CA GLU A 114 5.74 -28.43 -3.57
C GLU A 114 6.72 -28.05 -4.70
N LEU A 115 7.49 -26.97 -4.52
CA LEU A 115 8.55 -26.59 -5.46
C LEU A 115 9.62 -27.67 -5.57
N ALA A 116 9.99 -28.30 -4.46
CA ALA A 116 10.97 -29.39 -4.45
C ALA A 116 10.46 -30.57 -5.29
N ASN A 117 9.20 -30.95 -5.11
CA ASN A 117 8.55 -32.00 -5.89
C ASN A 117 8.52 -31.66 -7.39
N LEU A 118 8.14 -30.42 -7.75
CA LEU A 118 8.11 -29.95 -9.15
C LEU A 118 9.49 -29.99 -9.81
N GLN A 119 10.54 -29.65 -9.05
CA GLN A 119 11.92 -29.61 -9.53
C GLN A 119 12.66 -30.94 -9.35
N LYS A 120 11.98 -32.01 -8.93
CA LYS A 120 12.58 -33.31 -8.59
C LYS A 120 13.82 -33.15 -7.68
N SER A 121 13.70 -32.24 -6.70
CA SER A 121 14.76 -31.85 -5.77
C SER A 121 14.29 -32.03 -4.33
N THR A 122 15.13 -31.66 -3.36
CA THR A 122 14.77 -31.63 -1.93
C THR A 122 14.55 -30.19 -1.46
N PRO A 123 13.77 -29.98 -0.38
CA PRO A 123 13.64 -28.65 0.22
C PRO A 123 14.99 -28.01 0.57
N ASP A 124 15.97 -28.81 1.02
CA ASP A 124 17.30 -28.31 1.36
C ASP A 124 18.14 -27.99 0.13
N GLY A 125 18.03 -28.77 -0.95
CA GLY A 125 18.62 -28.44 -2.25
C GLY A 125 18.11 -27.11 -2.78
N LEU A 126 16.80 -26.84 -2.67
CA LEU A 126 16.24 -25.54 -3.03
C LEU A 126 16.70 -24.41 -2.10
N LYS A 127 16.88 -24.65 -0.80
CA LYS A 127 17.47 -23.66 0.11
C LYS A 127 18.90 -23.32 -0.27
N GLN A 128 19.70 -24.31 -0.68
CA GLN A 128 21.06 -24.08 -1.15
C GLN A 128 21.06 -23.24 -2.43
N LYS A 129 20.20 -23.59 -3.41
CA LYS A 129 20.04 -22.82 -4.65
C LYS A 129 19.59 -21.39 -4.37
N MET A 130 18.67 -21.17 -3.41
CA MET A 130 18.29 -19.82 -2.97
C MET A 130 19.46 -19.02 -2.41
N LYS A 131 20.37 -19.65 -1.66
CA LYS A 131 21.59 -19.00 -1.15
C LYS A 131 22.57 -18.68 -2.29
N GLU A 132 22.83 -19.63 -3.17
CA GLU A 132 23.77 -19.49 -4.30
C GLU A 132 23.39 -18.33 -5.24
N TYR A 133 22.10 -18.18 -5.53
CA TYR A 133 21.59 -17.13 -6.40
C TYR A 133 21.15 -15.87 -5.64
N ASN A 134 21.34 -15.83 -4.32
CA ASN A 134 20.90 -14.73 -3.43
C ASN A 134 19.43 -14.32 -3.66
N ILE A 135 18.53 -15.30 -3.65
CA ILE A 135 17.08 -15.11 -3.87
C ILE A 135 16.26 -15.70 -2.73
N GLY A 136 15.10 -15.10 -2.45
CA GLY A 136 14.12 -15.62 -1.50
C GLY A 136 13.09 -16.58 -2.14
N LEU A 137 12.34 -17.29 -1.28
CA LEU A 137 11.31 -18.26 -1.72
C LEU A 137 10.34 -17.70 -2.76
N ARG A 138 9.84 -16.47 -2.55
CA ARG A 138 8.92 -15.83 -3.52
C ARG A 138 9.56 -15.63 -4.88
N GLN A 139 10.83 -15.22 -4.92
CA GLN A 139 11.56 -15.03 -6.17
C GLN A 139 11.80 -16.36 -6.87
N LEU A 140 12.21 -17.39 -6.12
CA LEU A 140 12.34 -18.76 -6.64
C LEU A 140 11.02 -19.26 -7.25
N THR A 141 9.88 -19.04 -6.58
CA THR A 141 8.57 -19.41 -7.11
C THR A 141 8.25 -18.69 -8.42
N VAL A 142 8.48 -17.36 -8.49
CA VAL A 142 8.24 -16.59 -9.71
C VAL A 142 9.13 -17.08 -10.86
N LEU A 143 10.43 -17.30 -10.60
CA LEU A 143 11.38 -17.79 -11.60
C LEU A 143 11.05 -19.23 -12.05
N THR A 144 10.53 -20.05 -11.14
CA THR A 144 10.01 -21.39 -11.48
C THR A 144 8.81 -21.31 -12.40
N ILE A 145 7.86 -20.41 -12.13
CA ILE A 145 6.68 -20.21 -12.98
C ILE A 145 7.10 -19.69 -14.36
N ILE A 146 8.03 -18.74 -14.42
CA ILE A 146 8.58 -18.24 -15.70
C ILE A 146 9.20 -19.39 -16.48
N SER A 147 10.09 -20.18 -15.85
CA SER A 147 10.72 -21.36 -16.44
C SER A 147 9.71 -22.34 -17.03
N GLN A 148 8.63 -22.66 -16.30
CA GLN A 148 7.58 -23.55 -16.78
C GLN A 148 6.79 -22.97 -17.95
N LYS A 149 6.46 -21.67 -17.91
CA LYS A 149 5.65 -21.00 -18.94
C LYS A 149 6.42 -20.74 -20.22
N SER A 150 7.71 -20.47 -20.13
CA SER A 150 8.59 -20.26 -21.28
C SER A 150 9.23 -21.55 -21.80
N ASN A 151 8.99 -22.68 -21.14
CA ASN A 151 9.68 -23.95 -21.40
C ASN A 151 11.22 -23.79 -21.40
N THR A 152 11.74 -22.92 -20.52
CA THR A 152 13.18 -22.65 -20.36
C THR A 152 13.67 -23.33 -19.08
N PRO A 153 14.81 -24.02 -19.07
CA PRO A 153 15.34 -24.63 -17.86
C PRO A 153 15.47 -23.61 -16.72
N LEU A 154 15.10 -24.02 -15.49
CA LEU A 154 15.13 -23.11 -14.33
C LEU A 154 16.55 -22.56 -14.09
N ASP A 155 17.59 -23.36 -14.33
CA ASP A 155 18.96 -22.91 -14.13
C ASP A 155 19.36 -21.78 -15.08
N ASP A 156 18.85 -21.76 -16.31
CA ASP A 156 19.11 -20.67 -17.24
C ASP A 156 18.34 -19.41 -16.84
N VAL A 157 17.10 -19.55 -16.37
CA VAL A 157 16.31 -18.45 -15.81
C VAL A 157 17.00 -17.86 -14.56
N LEU A 158 17.59 -18.71 -13.71
CA LEU A 158 18.34 -18.29 -12.52
C LEU A 158 19.66 -17.60 -12.88
N LYS A 159 20.37 -18.06 -13.90
CA LYS A 159 21.55 -17.36 -14.44
C LYS A 159 21.20 -15.96 -14.91
N MET A 160 20.11 -15.78 -15.68
CA MET A 160 19.66 -14.44 -16.08
C MET A 160 19.45 -13.50 -14.89
N LYS A 161 18.92 -14.01 -13.76
CA LYS A 161 18.76 -13.25 -12.52
C LYS A 161 20.10 -12.90 -11.87
N LYS A 162 21.06 -13.82 -11.90
CA LYS A 162 22.43 -13.64 -11.39
C LYS A 162 23.21 -12.62 -12.22
N ASP A 163 22.97 -12.59 -13.53
CA ASP A 163 23.57 -11.67 -14.50
C ASP A 163 22.96 -10.25 -14.45
N GLY A 164 22.13 -9.97 -13.44
CA GLY A 164 21.63 -8.63 -13.14
C GLY A 164 20.21 -8.35 -13.63
N MET A 165 19.60 -9.21 -14.46
CA MET A 165 18.22 -8.99 -14.90
C MET A 165 17.25 -9.10 -13.72
N ASP A 166 16.23 -8.25 -13.70
CA ASP A 166 15.09 -8.40 -12.80
C ASP A 166 14.05 -9.40 -13.36
N MET A 167 13.15 -9.87 -12.51
CA MET A 167 12.14 -10.87 -12.92
C MET A 167 11.20 -10.39 -14.02
N LYS A 168 10.97 -9.07 -14.13
CA LYS A 168 10.11 -8.48 -15.18
C LYS A 168 10.85 -8.54 -16.51
N GLN A 169 12.11 -8.13 -16.55
CA GLN A 169 12.95 -8.22 -17.74
C GLN A 169 13.11 -9.66 -18.22
N ILE A 170 13.31 -10.61 -17.29
CA ILE A 170 13.40 -12.04 -17.62
C ILE A 170 12.08 -12.53 -18.22
N ALA A 171 10.94 -12.20 -17.61
CA ALA A 171 9.63 -12.59 -18.12
C ALA A 171 9.36 -12.00 -19.51
N GLU A 172 9.66 -10.72 -19.73
CA GLU A 172 9.53 -10.06 -21.04
C GLU A 172 10.44 -10.70 -22.10
N LYS A 173 11.71 -10.95 -21.76
CA LYS A 173 12.67 -11.64 -22.64
C LYS A 173 12.20 -13.04 -23.04
N LEU A 174 11.51 -13.73 -22.14
CA LEU A 174 10.99 -15.09 -22.36
C LEU A 174 9.52 -15.12 -22.79
N ASN A 175 8.94 -13.96 -23.15
CA ASN A 175 7.57 -13.79 -23.61
C ASN A 175 6.50 -14.36 -22.64
N VAL A 176 6.76 -14.28 -21.33
CA VAL A 176 5.83 -14.70 -20.27
C VAL A 176 5.07 -13.50 -19.75
N LYS A 177 3.74 -13.52 -19.85
CA LYS A 177 2.88 -12.43 -19.38
C LYS A 177 2.82 -12.38 -17.86
N LYS A 178 2.79 -11.16 -17.30
CA LYS A 178 2.72 -10.92 -15.85
C LYS A 178 1.44 -11.50 -15.24
N GLU A 179 0.35 -11.48 -16.00
CA GLU A 179 -0.97 -11.99 -15.61
C GLU A 179 -0.91 -13.50 -15.40
N ASP A 180 -0.23 -14.22 -16.30
CA ASP A 180 -0.05 -15.67 -16.20
C ASP A 180 0.80 -16.04 -14.97
N ILE A 181 1.87 -15.28 -14.71
CA ILE A 181 2.70 -15.47 -13.51
C ILE A 181 1.85 -15.28 -12.25
N ARG A 182 1.00 -14.24 -12.23
CA ARG A 182 0.12 -13.96 -11.09
C ARG A 182 -0.92 -15.06 -10.91
N ALA A 183 -1.54 -15.53 -11.99
CA ALA A 183 -2.54 -16.59 -11.96
C ALA A 183 -1.96 -17.89 -11.40
N GLU A 184 -0.78 -18.32 -11.88
CA GLU A 184 -0.12 -19.53 -11.38
C GLU A 184 0.31 -19.40 -9.91
N MET A 185 0.82 -18.24 -9.51
CA MET A 185 1.15 -17.98 -8.09
C MET A 185 -0.09 -18.11 -7.19
N ILE A 186 -1.24 -17.54 -7.60
CA ILE A 186 -2.49 -17.64 -6.84
C ILE A 186 -2.94 -19.10 -6.77
N LYS A 187 -2.92 -19.81 -7.90
CA LYS A 187 -3.31 -21.23 -8.00
C LYS A 187 -2.46 -22.09 -7.07
N LEU A 188 -1.14 -21.92 -7.08
CA LEU A 188 -0.19 -22.67 -6.26
C LEU A 188 -0.42 -22.43 -4.76
N VAL A 189 -0.57 -21.17 -4.35
CA VAL A 189 -0.80 -20.85 -2.92
C VAL A 189 -2.19 -21.31 -2.48
N LYS A 190 -3.20 -21.24 -3.35
CA LYS A 190 -4.56 -21.72 -3.06
C LYS A 190 -4.58 -23.23 -2.86
N SER A 191 -3.97 -23.99 -3.77
CA SER A 191 -3.92 -25.47 -3.65
C SER A 191 -3.19 -25.92 -2.37
N ILE A 192 -2.12 -25.22 -1.98
CA ILE A 192 -1.42 -25.48 -0.71
C ILE A 192 -2.31 -25.24 0.50
N LYS A 193 -3.17 -24.21 0.47
CA LYS A 193 -4.09 -23.93 1.57
C LYS A 193 -5.22 -24.97 1.64
N GLU A 194 -5.73 -25.41 0.50
CA GLU A 194 -6.80 -26.41 0.42
C GLU A 194 -6.31 -27.82 0.82
N LYS A 195 -5.08 -28.20 0.46
CA LYS A 195 -4.44 -29.45 0.91
C LYS A 195 -4.25 -29.53 2.44
N LYS A 196 -4.40 -28.42 3.18
CA LYS A 196 -4.31 -28.41 4.65
C LYS A 196 -5.65 -28.58 5.35
N THR A 197 -6.75 -28.34 4.66
CA THR A 197 -8.10 -28.38 5.25
C THR A 197 -8.77 -29.73 5.10
N ASN A 198 -8.15 -30.65 4.36
CA ASN A 198 -8.54 -32.05 4.20
C ASN A 198 -7.50 -32.94 4.90
#